data_AF-A0A6A6SFK7-F1
#
_entry.id   AF-A0A6A6SFK7-F1
#
_cell.length_a   1.000
_cell.length_b   1.000
_cell.length_c   1.000
_cell.angle_alpha   90.00
_cell.angle_beta   90.00
_cell.angle_gamma   90.00
#
_symmetry.space_group_name_H-M   'P 1'
#
loop_
_entity.id
_entity.type
_entity.pdbx_description
1 polymer ?
#
loop_
_entity_poly.entity_id
_entity_poly.type
_entity_poly.pdbx_seq_one_letter_code
_entity_poly.pdbx_strand_id
1 'polypeptide(L)'
;MGETTDLVSTIGTWIAAALAIIALVGVIGPLLVWRASRTERHKAIAAIGKKNNGYVSPGIPFWTGIRLHQTIRSPKLYENPTFTENEWKTFKLSRMKSKPDSPATWVHLAACFEAHGVAMEYEDTVIVKRGRTMLPVPIEYIKMFCIIGRYSQDKMGYGAINTQVYGRTGTLTFFPMDTLDDEHNGFLGAVFSADVTDWSDKSLVVQVDTLRLVDTLLLADGFLPFGPRAHVSVLNSPVLASGHEIGYRQKSRTDDSHDHSGVDPQLWALEECDIRSVTSRFISCVGMDGQKETFFCLAPVQMNTKIDEELKHVSGYTYVPASKPFVRLSAENSGEDYIKRLDLQKIALALLNMEWHPCGYLTPIMRHSERGGDLLKRVLLRASGMAIPMLHRLSDGMDHLGLHEDKLDKVSKSISTILHVKTNSRVWYELDTDLKGMEHDDPKVSSMIGILMLRNEEFRGLVYDSVRYIATSSKTEIEFDLRHGTIAVPGAFGAIQTFEVDLEVLMLAGKTVQPDRTDNLKVKHGLILIGALRACVRSQLLSCCPDQSWMPELLDDYRENVVYVM
;
A
#
# COMPACT_ATOMS: atom_id res chain seq x y z
N MET A 1 -79.51 -11.48 56.21
CA MET A 1 -79.19 -12.34 55.04
C MET A 1 -78.25 -11.67 54.01
N GLY A 2 -77.58 -10.55 54.33
CA GLY A 2 -76.61 -9.90 53.43
C GLY A 2 -75.13 -10.14 53.75
N GLU A 3 -74.79 -10.65 54.94
CA GLU A 3 -73.38 -10.82 55.35
C GLU A 3 -72.72 -12.09 54.76
N THR A 4 -73.52 -13.11 54.42
CA THR A 4 -73.00 -14.35 53.81
C THR A 4 -72.72 -14.20 52.32
N THR A 5 -73.36 -13.25 51.63
CA THR A 5 -73.13 -12.98 50.20
C THR A 5 -71.85 -12.19 49.97
N ASP A 6 -71.49 -11.28 50.88
CA ASP A 6 -70.27 -10.47 50.77
C ASP A 6 -68.99 -11.28 51.03
N LEU A 7 -69.06 -12.26 51.94
CA LEU A 7 -67.94 -13.16 52.23
C LEU A 7 -67.61 -14.06 51.02
N VAL A 8 -68.64 -14.63 50.38
CA VAL A 8 -68.48 -15.52 49.21
C VAL A 8 -67.94 -14.75 48.00
N SER A 9 -68.39 -13.52 47.78
CA SER A 9 -67.89 -12.64 46.71
C SER A 9 -66.40 -12.29 46.91
N THR A 10 -66.01 -12.00 48.16
CA THR A 10 -64.62 -11.66 48.50
C THR A 10 -63.69 -12.86 48.29
N ILE A 11 -64.10 -14.06 48.74
CA ILE A 11 -63.32 -15.30 48.55
C ILE A 11 -63.18 -15.64 47.05
N GLY A 12 -64.25 -15.51 46.27
CA GLY A 12 -64.22 -15.74 44.83
C GLY A 12 -63.24 -14.82 44.09
N THR A 13 -63.17 -13.55 44.50
CA THR A 13 -62.26 -12.56 43.91
C THR A 13 -60.79 -12.88 44.19
N TRP A 14 -60.45 -13.29 45.42
CA TRP A 14 -59.07 -13.68 45.76
C TRP A 14 -58.62 -14.96 45.06
N ILE A 15 -59.51 -15.94 44.91
CA ILE A 15 -59.21 -17.16 44.15
C ILE A 15 -58.97 -16.82 42.67
N ALA A 16 -59.81 -15.97 42.07
CA ALA A 16 -59.63 -15.51 40.70
C ALA A 16 -58.30 -14.75 40.52
N ALA A 17 -57.95 -13.87 41.47
CA ALA A 17 -56.67 -13.16 41.47
C ALA A 17 -55.47 -14.12 41.57
N ALA A 18 -55.54 -15.11 42.46
CA ALA A 18 -54.49 -16.12 42.61
C ALA A 18 -54.31 -16.96 41.32
N LEU A 19 -55.42 -17.41 40.71
CA LEU A 19 -55.40 -18.13 39.43
C LEU A 19 -54.85 -17.26 38.29
N ALA A 20 -55.19 -15.97 38.26
CA ALA A 20 -54.66 -15.03 37.27
C ALA A 20 -53.13 -14.86 37.40
N ILE A 21 -52.61 -14.76 38.63
CA ILE A 21 -51.16 -14.69 38.87
C ILE A 21 -50.47 -15.99 38.43
N ILE A 22 -51.05 -17.15 38.76
CA ILE A 22 -50.52 -18.46 38.33
C ILE A 22 -50.53 -18.58 36.81
N ALA A 23 -51.59 -18.16 36.13
CA ALA A 23 -51.65 -18.17 34.67
C ALA A 23 -50.62 -17.21 34.05
N LEU A 24 -50.45 -16.02 34.62
CA LEU A 24 -49.51 -15.01 34.14
C LEU A 24 -48.06 -15.46 34.31
N VAL A 25 -47.69 -15.97 35.48
CA VAL A 25 -46.31 -16.39 35.78
C VAL A 25 -46.01 -17.80 35.23
N GLY A 26 -46.98 -18.71 35.28
CA GLY A 26 -46.80 -20.12 34.93
C GLY A 26 -47.03 -20.44 33.45
N VAL A 27 -47.84 -19.66 32.72
CA VAL A 27 -48.15 -19.92 31.31
C VAL A 27 -47.67 -18.77 30.42
N ILE A 28 -48.10 -17.53 30.70
CA ILE A 28 -47.81 -16.38 29.84
C ILE A 28 -46.31 -16.04 29.87
N GLY A 29 -45.70 -16.00 31.05
CA GLY A 29 -44.26 -15.74 31.21
C GLY A 29 -43.38 -16.68 30.38
N PRO A 30 -43.47 -18.01 30.58
CA PRO A 30 -42.73 -18.98 29.77
C PRO A 30 -43.03 -18.90 28.27
N LEU A 31 -44.29 -18.63 27.88
CA LEU A 31 -44.67 -18.48 26.48
C LEU A 31 -44.01 -17.25 25.83
N LEU A 32 -43.96 -16.12 26.54
CA LEU A 32 -43.28 -14.90 26.09
C LEU A 32 -41.77 -15.11 26.00
N VAL A 33 -41.16 -15.77 26.99
CA VAL A 33 -39.73 -16.14 26.97
C VAL A 33 -39.42 -17.06 25.80
N TRP A 34 -40.27 -18.05 25.54
CA TRP A 34 -40.12 -18.97 24.40
C TRP A 34 -40.29 -18.26 23.04
N ARG A 35 -41.23 -17.31 22.94
CA ARG A 35 -41.41 -16.52 21.72
C ARG A 35 -40.23 -15.57 21.51
N ALA A 36 -39.73 -14.94 22.56
CA ALA A 36 -38.55 -14.08 22.53
C ALA A 36 -37.29 -14.86 22.14
N SER A 37 -37.11 -16.09 22.64
CA SER A 37 -35.97 -16.93 22.28
C SER A 37 -36.02 -17.42 20.82
N ARG A 38 -37.18 -17.36 20.17
CA ARG A 38 -37.33 -17.69 18.75
C ARG A 38 -37.06 -16.53 17.80
N THR A 39 -36.85 -15.32 18.31
CA THR A 39 -36.46 -14.17 17.48
C THR A 39 -35.15 -14.45 16.76
N GLU A 40 -35.00 -13.97 15.52
CA GLU A 40 -33.77 -14.16 14.74
C GLU A 40 -32.55 -13.61 15.48
N ARG A 41 -32.71 -12.45 16.14
CA ARG A 41 -31.68 -11.85 16.99
C ARG A 41 -31.20 -12.82 18.08
N HIS A 42 -32.11 -13.45 18.81
CA HIS A 42 -31.70 -14.37 19.87
C HIS A 42 -30.97 -15.60 19.32
N LYS A 43 -31.45 -16.17 18.21
CA LYS A 43 -30.81 -17.32 17.55
C LYS A 43 -29.41 -16.97 17.04
N ALA A 44 -29.26 -15.81 16.42
CA ALA A 44 -27.99 -15.34 15.89
C ALA A 44 -26.96 -15.10 17.01
N ILE A 45 -27.38 -14.47 18.12
CA ILE A 45 -26.51 -14.25 19.29
C ILE A 45 -26.13 -15.58 19.95
N ALA A 46 -27.08 -16.49 20.09
CA ALA A 46 -26.81 -17.82 20.64
C ALA A 46 -25.85 -18.62 19.75
N ALA A 47 -25.91 -18.44 18.42
CA ALA A 47 -25.05 -19.11 17.47
C ALA A 47 -23.57 -18.73 17.59
N ILE A 48 -23.25 -17.50 18.06
CA ILE A 48 -21.86 -17.08 18.33
C ILE A 48 -21.15 -18.06 19.30
N GLY A 49 -21.89 -18.71 20.19
CA GLY A 49 -21.34 -19.71 21.11
C GLY A 49 -20.66 -19.09 22.34
N LYS A 50 -20.10 -19.95 23.21
CA LYS A 50 -19.55 -19.55 24.52
C LYS A 50 -18.10 -19.08 24.48
N LYS A 51 -17.33 -19.59 23.52
CA LYS A 51 -15.90 -19.27 23.35
C LYS A 51 -15.76 -18.13 22.34
N ASN A 52 -16.18 -16.94 22.74
CA ASN A 52 -16.31 -15.78 21.87
C ASN A 52 -15.40 -14.62 22.28
N ASN A 53 -14.30 -14.89 23.00
CA ASN A 53 -13.39 -13.87 23.53
C ASN A 53 -14.06 -12.82 24.45
N GLY A 54 -15.24 -13.13 24.98
CA GLY A 54 -16.00 -12.25 25.87
C GLY A 54 -16.83 -11.18 25.15
N TYR A 55 -17.03 -11.29 23.83
CA TYR A 55 -17.91 -10.40 23.07
C TYR A 55 -19.39 -10.65 23.30
N VAL A 56 -19.78 -11.82 23.82
CA VAL A 56 -21.17 -12.06 24.24
C VAL A 56 -21.17 -12.49 25.69
N SER A 57 -21.95 -11.78 26.51
CA SER A 57 -22.08 -12.14 27.92
C SER A 57 -22.67 -13.56 28.05
N PRO A 58 -22.27 -14.32 29.09
CA PRO A 58 -22.76 -15.68 29.26
C PRO A 58 -24.29 -15.73 29.43
N GLY A 59 -24.94 -14.64 29.85
CA GLY A 59 -26.37 -14.61 30.14
C GLY A 59 -26.77 -15.53 31.30
N ILE A 60 -28.05 -15.49 31.66
CA ILE A 60 -28.63 -16.33 32.71
C ILE A 60 -29.23 -17.57 32.05
N PRO A 61 -28.80 -18.80 32.42
CA PRO A 61 -29.39 -20.01 31.87
C PRO A 61 -30.83 -20.14 32.37
N PHE A 62 -31.79 -20.20 31.44
CA PHE A 62 -33.20 -20.43 31.76
C PHE A 62 -33.63 -21.86 31.45
N TRP A 63 -33.23 -22.37 30.28
CA TRP A 63 -33.46 -23.76 29.85
C TRP A 63 -32.31 -24.30 29.01
N THR A 64 -32.33 -25.59 28.70
CA THR A 64 -31.35 -26.23 27.80
C THR A 64 -31.36 -25.53 26.44
N GLY A 65 -30.28 -24.81 26.13
CA GLY A 65 -30.13 -24.05 24.89
C GLY A 65 -30.69 -22.62 24.90
N ILE A 66 -31.34 -22.16 25.98
CA ILE A 66 -31.88 -20.78 26.08
C ILE A 66 -31.19 -20.02 27.21
N ARG A 67 -30.61 -18.87 26.89
CA ARG A 67 -29.93 -17.97 27.82
C ARG A 67 -30.55 -16.58 27.76
N LEU A 68 -31.07 -16.08 28.87
CA LEU A 68 -31.67 -14.76 28.94
C LEU A 68 -30.62 -13.70 29.26
N HIS A 69 -30.91 -12.44 28.93
CA HIS A 69 -30.05 -11.29 29.22
C HIS A 69 -28.61 -11.44 28.70
N GLN A 70 -28.45 -12.05 27.52
CA GLN A 70 -27.19 -11.96 26.79
C GLN A 70 -27.03 -10.53 26.27
N THR A 71 -25.89 -9.93 26.57
CA THR A 71 -25.50 -8.60 26.10
C THR A 71 -24.36 -8.79 25.11
N ILE A 72 -24.48 -8.18 23.94
CA ILE A 72 -23.38 -8.16 22.98
C ILE A 72 -22.45 -7.00 23.37
N ARG A 73 -21.16 -7.25 23.23
CA ARG A 73 -20.05 -6.33 23.38
C ARG A 73 -19.21 -6.46 22.12
N SER A 74 -19.78 -6.10 20.98
CA SER A 74 -19.06 -6.07 19.72
C SER A 74 -18.10 -4.90 19.73
N PRO A 75 -16.93 -5.02 19.10
CA PRO A 75 -16.04 -3.89 18.94
C PRO A 75 -16.70 -2.87 18.00
N LYS A 76 -16.62 -1.61 18.37
CA LYS A 76 -17.09 -0.48 17.61
C LYS A 76 -16.11 -0.24 16.45
N LEU A 77 -16.32 -0.95 15.35
CA LEU A 77 -15.42 -0.86 14.19
C LEU A 77 -15.91 0.09 13.10
N TYR A 78 -17.17 0.49 13.03
CA TYR A 78 -17.68 1.34 11.93
C TYR A 78 -17.10 2.77 11.88
N GLU A 79 -16.42 3.22 12.93
CA GLU A 79 -15.69 4.49 12.91
C GLU A 79 -14.29 4.30 12.33
N ASN A 80 -13.78 5.34 11.68
CA ASN A 80 -12.42 5.31 11.14
C ASN A 80 -11.41 5.09 12.30
N PRO A 81 -10.51 4.10 12.18
CA PRO A 81 -9.53 3.79 13.22
C PRO A 81 -8.61 4.97 13.50
N THR A 82 -8.22 5.21 14.75
CA THR A 82 -7.02 6.01 15.05
C THR A 82 -5.86 5.07 15.35
N PHE A 83 -5.17 4.61 14.32
CA PHE A 83 -4.00 3.75 14.42
C PHE A 83 -2.88 4.46 15.19
N THR A 84 -2.43 3.84 16.28
CA THR A 84 -1.22 4.28 16.97
C THR A 84 -0.02 3.46 16.51
N GLU A 85 1.18 4.04 16.51
CA GLU A 85 2.38 3.32 16.09
C GLU A 85 2.65 2.05 16.91
N ASN A 86 2.13 1.93 18.13
CA ASN A 86 2.34 0.76 18.98
C ASN A 86 1.37 -0.39 18.68
N GLU A 87 0.24 -0.07 18.08
CA GLU A 87 -0.68 -1.07 17.56
C GLU A 87 -0.03 -1.78 16.38
N TRP A 88 -0.42 -3.02 16.15
CA TRP A 88 0.01 -3.85 15.02
C TRP A 88 1.47 -4.30 14.99
N LYS A 89 2.38 -3.64 15.72
CA LYS A 89 3.81 -4.02 15.82
C LYS A 89 4.07 -5.42 16.37
N THR A 90 3.21 -5.90 17.28
CA THR A 90 3.41 -7.20 17.94
C THR A 90 2.12 -7.98 17.98
N PHE A 91 2.18 -9.25 17.63
CA PHE A 91 1.07 -10.17 17.85
C PHE A 91 1.29 -10.91 19.18
N LYS A 92 0.36 -10.73 20.13
CA LYS A 92 0.43 -11.36 21.45
C LYS A 92 -0.91 -12.02 21.78
N LEU A 93 -0.93 -13.35 21.83
CA LEU A 93 -2.12 -14.11 22.23
C LEU A 93 -2.61 -13.72 23.63
N SER A 94 -1.70 -13.35 24.54
CA SER A 94 -2.05 -12.93 25.90
C SER A 94 -2.91 -11.67 26.00
N ARG A 95 -3.06 -10.92 24.90
CA ARG A 95 -3.99 -9.78 24.84
C ARG A 95 -5.43 -10.24 24.60
N MET A 96 -5.63 -11.43 24.05
CA MET A 96 -6.95 -12.05 23.93
C MET A 96 -7.38 -12.61 25.29
N LYS A 97 -8.66 -12.51 25.61
CA LYS A 97 -9.23 -13.13 26.82
C LYS A 97 -9.34 -14.65 26.68
N SER A 98 -9.69 -15.12 25.49
CA SER A 98 -9.78 -16.54 25.18
C SER A 98 -9.68 -16.77 23.67
N LYS A 99 -9.09 -17.90 23.27
CA LYS A 99 -9.12 -18.35 21.88
C LYS A 99 -10.58 -18.46 21.39
N PRO A 100 -10.98 -17.72 20.35
CA PRO A 100 -12.32 -17.81 19.80
C PRO A 100 -12.53 -19.17 19.13
N ASP A 101 -13.74 -19.67 19.27
CA ASP A 101 -14.25 -20.93 18.68
C ASP A 101 -15.75 -20.67 18.45
N SER A 102 -16.00 -19.78 17.49
CA SER A 102 -17.31 -19.17 17.19
C SER A 102 -17.58 -19.27 15.68
N PRO A 103 -18.76 -19.74 15.24
CA PRO A 103 -19.07 -19.76 13.80
C PRO A 103 -19.23 -18.36 13.20
N ALA A 104 -19.42 -17.32 14.02
CA ALA A 104 -19.35 -15.94 13.58
C ALA A 104 -17.87 -15.55 13.39
N THR A 105 -17.48 -15.24 12.17
CA THR A 105 -16.08 -14.98 11.79
C THR A 105 -15.58 -13.60 12.19
N TRP A 106 -16.48 -12.62 12.36
CA TRP A 106 -16.12 -11.32 12.92
C TRP A 106 -15.53 -11.44 14.34
N VAL A 107 -15.95 -12.45 15.12
CA VAL A 107 -15.39 -12.73 16.46
C VAL A 107 -13.92 -13.12 16.37
N HIS A 108 -13.56 -13.89 15.34
CA HIS A 108 -12.18 -14.27 15.09
C HIS A 108 -11.34 -13.07 14.63
N LEU A 109 -11.91 -12.23 13.76
CA LEU A 109 -11.25 -11.01 13.28
C LEU A 109 -10.99 -10.02 14.43
N ALA A 110 -12.02 -9.76 15.25
CA ALA A 110 -11.93 -8.89 16.42
C ALA A 110 -10.88 -9.39 17.43
N ALA A 111 -10.88 -10.70 17.73
CA ALA A 111 -9.87 -11.28 18.62
C ALA A 111 -8.46 -11.11 18.05
N CYS A 112 -8.32 -11.23 16.73
CA CYS A 112 -7.06 -10.98 16.06
C CYS A 112 -6.60 -9.52 16.21
N PHE A 113 -7.51 -8.55 16.09
CA PHE A 113 -7.20 -7.13 16.32
C PHE A 113 -6.73 -6.89 17.78
N GLU A 114 -7.38 -7.50 18.77
CA GLU A 114 -6.90 -7.43 20.17
C GLU A 114 -5.49 -7.97 20.33
N ALA A 115 -5.16 -9.09 19.66
CA ALA A 115 -3.82 -9.64 19.73
C ALA A 115 -2.76 -8.75 19.06
N HIS A 116 -3.14 -7.99 18.03
CA HIS A 116 -2.32 -6.92 17.47
C HIS A 116 -2.24 -5.68 18.37
N GLY A 117 -3.00 -5.65 19.47
CA GLY A 117 -3.00 -4.56 20.43
C GLY A 117 -3.87 -3.37 20.05
N VAL A 118 -4.72 -3.53 19.03
CA VAL A 118 -5.66 -2.51 18.56
C VAL A 118 -6.60 -2.14 19.71
N ALA A 119 -6.62 -0.86 20.09
CA ALA A 119 -7.59 -0.36 21.04
C ALA A 119 -8.97 -0.33 20.39
N MET A 120 -9.94 -0.98 21.03
CA MET A 120 -11.32 -1.03 20.53
C MET A 120 -12.27 -0.64 21.66
N GLU A 121 -13.20 0.25 21.33
CA GLU A 121 -14.39 0.49 22.14
C GLU A 121 -15.42 -0.62 21.88
N TYR A 122 -16.32 -0.86 22.83
CA TYR A 122 -17.33 -1.92 22.71
C TYR A 122 -18.73 -1.37 22.85
N GLU A 123 -19.66 -1.93 22.08
CA GLU A 123 -21.07 -1.57 22.09
C GLU A 123 -21.98 -2.79 21.88
N ASP A 124 -23.29 -2.59 21.99
CA ASP A 124 -24.30 -3.64 21.78
C ASP A 124 -24.95 -3.53 20.39
N THR A 125 -24.18 -3.07 19.39
CA THR A 125 -24.66 -3.02 18.00
C THR A 125 -23.95 -4.07 17.14
N VAL A 126 -24.75 -5.03 16.70
CA VAL A 126 -24.39 -6.04 15.71
C VAL A 126 -25.61 -6.17 14.82
N ILE A 127 -25.36 -6.16 13.52
CA ILE A 127 -26.44 -6.28 12.55
C ILE A 127 -26.81 -7.75 12.48
N VAL A 128 -28.09 -8.07 12.70
CA VAL A 128 -28.59 -9.43 12.55
C VAL A 128 -29.40 -9.50 11.27
N LYS A 129 -28.93 -10.31 10.32
CA LYS A 129 -29.64 -10.57 9.06
C LYS A 129 -29.64 -12.07 8.79
N ARG A 130 -30.82 -12.64 8.52
CA ARG A 130 -30.99 -14.08 8.16
C ARG A 130 -30.39 -15.03 9.20
N GLY A 131 -30.56 -14.72 10.48
CA GLY A 131 -30.03 -15.51 11.60
C GLY A 131 -28.51 -15.50 11.73
N ARG A 132 -27.79 -14.64 11.01
CA ARG A 132 -26.35 -14.42 11.16
C ARG A 132 -26.09 -13.04 11.76
N THR A 133 -24.98 -12.93 12.47
CA THR A 133 -24.48 -11.67 13.02
C THR A 133 -23.44 -11.08 12.08
N MET A 134 -23.51 -9.80 11.80
CA MET A 134 -22.59 -9.11 10.91
C MET A 134 -22.00 -7.90 11.63
N LEU A 135 -20.70 -7.72 11.48
CA LEU A 135 -19.98 -6.58 12.00
C LEU A 135 -19.56 -5.67 10.84
N PRO A 136 -19.98 -4.39 10.81
CA PRO A 136 -19.46 -3.43 9.85
C PRO A 136 -18.01 -3.10 10.19
N VAL A 137 -17.11 -3.32 9.23
CA VAL A 137 -15.67 -3.07 9.36
C VAL A 137 -15.21 -2.14 8.23
N PRO A 138 -14.71 -0.93 8.54
CA PRO A 138 -14.13 -0.03 7.57
C PRO A 138 -12.99 -0.70 6.83
N ILE A 139 -12.92 -0.35 5.58
CA ILE A 139 -11.98 -0.89 4.61
C ILE A 139 -10.53 -0.70 5.05
N GLU A 140 -10.23 0.35 5.81
CA GLU A 140 -8.90 0.67 6.33
C GLU A 140 -8.38 -0.39 7.30
N TYR A 141 -9.25 -0.94 8.17
CA TYR A 141 -8.88 -2.07 9.04
C TYR A 141 -8.51 -3.30 8.23
N ILE A 142 -9.25 -3.54 7.14
CA ILE A 142 -8.98 -4.64 6.23
C ILE A 142 -7.64 -4.41 5.52
N LYS A 143 -7.42 -3.25 4.90
CA LYS A 143 -6.15 -2.89 4.24
C LYS A 143 -4.96 -3.10 5.20
N MET A 144 -5.09 -2.59 6.42
CA MET A 144 -4.07 -2.74 7.46
C MET A 144 -3.79 -4.20 7.81
N PHE A 145 -4.84 -4.97 8.06
CA PHE A 145 -4.71 -6.39 8.34
C PHE A 145 -3.99 -7.14 7.22
N CYS A 146 -4.28 -6.80 5.95
CA CYS A 146 -3.63 -7.39 4.77
C CYS A 146 -2.14 -7.04 4.71
N ILE A 147 -1.81 -5.77 4.93
CA ILE A 147 -0.44 -5.24 4.97
C ILE A 147 0.37 -5.99 6.05
N ILE A 148 -0.14 -6.02 7.29
CA ILE A 148 0.57 -6.65 8.41
C ILE A 148 0.67 -8.17 8.24
N GLY A 149 -0.39 -8.79 7.72
CA GLY A 149 -0.41 -10.19 7.35
C GLY A 149 0.76 -10.58 6.46
N ARG A 150 1.12 -9.72 5.50
CA ARG A 150 2.24 -9.91 4.59
C ARG A 150 3.60 -9.79 5.29
N TYR A 151 3.86 -8.68 5.98
CA TYR A 151 5.19 -8.40 6.56
C TYR A 151 5.51 -9.27 7.77
N SER A 152 4.51 -9.90 8.35
CA SER A 152 4.69 -10.79 9.49
C SER A 152 5.04 -12.24 9.10
N GLN A 153 5.05 -12.62 7.82
CA GLN A 153 5.37 -14.00 7.43
C GLN A 153 6.86 -14.30 7.44
N ASP A 154 7.27 -15.24 8.30
CA ASP A 154 8.62 -15.81 8.26
C ASP A 154 8.68 -17.11 7.43
N LYS A 155 7.56 -17.76 7.04
CA LYS A 155 7.62 -19.14 6.47
C LYS A 155 6.49 -19.67 5.56
N MET A 156 5.56 -18.90 4.98
CA MET A 156 4.54 -19.50 4.09
C MET A 156 4.60 -18.99 2.65
N GLY A 157 4.44 -19.92 1.71
CA GLY A 157 4.52 -19.69 0.26
C GLY A 157 3.40 -18.78 -0.26
N TYR A 158 3.73 -18.06 -1.33
CA TYR A 158 2.95 -16.98 -1.93
C TYR A 158 1.57 -17.38 -2.49
N GLY A 159 0.62 -16.46 -2.33
CA GLY A 159 -0.45 -16.19 -3.30
C GLY A 159 -1.76 -15.76 -2.68
N ALA A 160 -2.16 -14.49 -2.81
CA ALA A 160 -3.58 -14.10 -2.73
C ALA A 160 -4.26 -14.58 -4.02
N ILE A 161 -5.22 -15.50 -3.90
CA ILE A 161 -6.12 -15.88 -5.00
C ILE A 161 -7.28 -14.88 -4.95
N ASN A 162 -7.78 -14.40 -6.11
CA ASN A 162 -8.69 -13.26 -6.36
C ASN A 162 -9.91 -13.01 -5.43
N THR A 163 -10.14 -13.81 -4.39
CA THR A 163 -11.19 -13.62 -3.38
C THR A 163 -10.71 -13.86 -1.94
N GLN A 164 -9.42 -14.15 -1.73
CA GLN A 164 -8.84 -14.58 -0.46
C GLN A 164 -7.62 -13.74 -0.11
N VAL A 165 -7.69 -13.02 1.00
CA VAL A 165 -6.58 -12.26 1.53
C VAL A 165 -6.00 -12.94 2.75
N TYR A 166 -4.75 -13.37 2.64
CA TYR A 166 -4.04 -14.08 3.69
C TYR A 166 -3.44 -13.09 4.69
N GLY A 167 -4.02 -13.07 5.89
CA GLY A 167 -3.36 -12.62 7.10
C GLY A 167 -2.53 -13.76 7.71
N ARG A 168 -1.60 -13.43 8.61
CA ARG A 168 -0.78 -14.43 9.31
C ARG A 168 -1.58 -15.48 10.09
N THR A 169 -2.76 -15.09 10.55
CA THR A 169 -3.61 -15.85 11.49
C THR A 169 -4.91 -16.33 10.86
N GLY A 170 -5.16 -15.99 9.59
CA GLY A 170 -6.38 -16.35 8.89
C GLY A 170 -6.53 -15.68 7.52
N THR A 171 -7.53 -16.12 6.78
CA THR A 171 -7.83 -15.69 5.41
C THR A 171 -9.16 -14.95 5.39
N LEU A 172 -9.19 -13.72 4.90
CA LEU A 172 -10.43 -13.00 4.59
C LEU A 172 -10.91 -13.41 3.20
N THR A 173 -12.07 -14.05 3.12
CA THR A 173 -12.70 -14.40 1.86
C THR A 173 -13.86 -13.46 1.57
N PHE A 174 -13.81 -12.77 0.42
CA PHE A 174 -14.81 -11.79 0.01
C PHE A 174 -15.82 -12.38 -0.97
N PHE A 175 -17.07 -11.92 -0.91
CA PHE A 175 -18.13 -12.31 -1.85
C PHE A 175 -19.17 -11.18 -1.97
N PRO A 176 -19.74 -10.98 -3.18
CA PRO A 176 -20.84 -10.04 -3.37
C PRO A 176 -22.09 -10.53 -2.63
N MET A 177 -22.79 -9.62 -1.95
CA MET A 177 -24.04 -9.93 -1.24
C MET A 177 -25.29 -9.95 -2.14
N ASP A 178 -25.12 -9.93 -3.47
CA ASP A 178 -26.19 -9.79 -4.49
C ASP A 178 -27.23 -10.93 -4.51
N THR A 179 -27.06 -11.95 -3.67
CA THR A 179 -28.00 -13.09 -3.57
C THR A 179 -28.97 -12.98 -2.39
N LEU A 180 -28.97 -11.85 -1.66
CA LEU A 180 -29.60 -11.76 -0.34
C LEU A 180 -30.67 -10.66 -0.17
N ASP A 181 -31.21 -10.09 -1.26
CA ASP A 181 -32.52 -9.38 -1.42
C ASP A 181 -32.39 -8.20 -2.41
N ASP A 182 -33.38 -8.03 -3.31
CA ASP A 182 -33.39 -7.06 -4.43
C ASP A 182 -33.21 -5.58 -4.03
N GLU A 183 -33.38 -5.23 -2.76
CA GLU A 183 -33.31 -3.83 -2.30
C GLU A 183 -31.89 -3.35 -1.95
N HIS A 184 -30.88 -4.23 -1.89
CA HIS A 184 -29.54 -3.91 -1.38
C HIS A 184 -28.43 -4.46 -2.30
N ASN A 185 -28.52 -4.16 -3.59
CA ASN A 185 -27.42 -4.38 -4.53
C ASN A 185 -26.24 -3.48 -4.14
N GLY A 186 -25.05 -4.08 -3.93
CA GLY A 186 -23.82 -3.32 -3.67
C GLY A 186 -23.27 -3.36 -2.23
N PHE A 187 -23.43 -4.46 -1.49
CA PHE A 187 -22.72 -4.70 -0.22
C PHE A 187 -21.66 -5.80 -0.35
N LEU A 188 -20.48 -5.58 0.23
CA LEU A 188 -19.40 -6.57 0.26
C LEU A 188 -19.48 -7.37 1.56
N GLY A 189 -19.70 -8.67 1.44
CA GLY A 189 -19.58 -9.60 2.55
C GLY A 189 -18.17 -10.15 2.64
N ALA A 190 -17.69 -10.39 3.85
CA ALA A 190 -16.44 -11.11 4.09
C ALA A 190 -16.60 -12.20 5.16
N VAL A 191 -15.87 -13.29 4.98
CA VAL A 191 -15.76 -14.41 5.92
C VAL A 191 -14.30 -14.54 6.31
N PHE A 192 -14.00 -14.41 7.60
CA PHE A 192 -12.64 -14.60 8.12
C PHE A 192 -12.43 -16.05 8.57
N SER A 193 -11.61 -16.79 7.83
CA SER A 193 -11.21 -18.15 8.17
C SER A 193 -9.85 -18.15 8.85
N ALA A 194 -9.82 -18.17 10.18
CA ALA A 194 -8.59 -18.43 10.93
C ALA A 194 -8.33 -19.94 11.00
N ASP A 195 -7.13 -20.40 10.62
CA ASP A 195 -6.69 -21.71 11.10
C ASP A 195 -6.26 -21.56 12.56
N VAL A 196 -7.24 -21.73 13.42
CA VAL A 196 -7.10 -21.58 14.87
C VAL A 196 -6.03 -22.55 15.40
N THR A 197 -5.72 -23.65 14.71
CA THR A 197 -4.71 -24.63 15.17
C THR A 197 -3.28 -24.10 15.14
N ASP A 198 -2.99 -23.11 14.27
CA ASP A 198 -1.65 -22.53 14.08
C ASP A 198 -1.33 -21.34 15.01
N TRP A 199 -2.27 -20.93 15.86
CA TRP A 199 -2.04 -19.86 16.84
C TRP A 199 -1.14 -20.36 17.98
N SER A 200 0.19 -20.34 17.76
CA SER A 200 1.19 -20.72 18.76
C SER A 200 1.53 -19.55 19.71
N ASP A 201 1.80 -19.85 20.99
CA ASP A 201 2.19 -18.88 22.04
C ASP A 201 3.54 -18.18 21.80
N LYS A 202 4.24 -18.49 20.70
CA LYS A 202 5.46 -17.78 20.35
C LYS A 202 5.08 -16.35 20.00
N SER A 203 5.49 -15.40 20.86
CA SER A 203 5.33 -13.98 20.60
C SER A 203 5.96 -13.68 19.26
N LEU A 204 5.13 -13.19 18.35
CA LEU A 204 5.57 -12.88 17.01
C LEU A 204 5.90 -11.40 16.97
N VAL A 205 7.20 -11.15 17.03
CA VAL A 205 7.77 -9.86 16.71
C VAL A 205 7.62 -9.72 15.20
N VAL A 206 6.65 -8.90 14.78
CA VAL A 206 6.68 -8.40 13.40
C VAL A 206 8.00 -7.65 13.33
N GLN A 207 8.89 -8.01 12.40
CA GLN A 207 10.04 -7.15 12.13
C GLN A 207 9.44 -5.80 11.80
N VAL A 208 9.70 -4.82 12.67
CA VAL A 208 9.16 -3.48 12.55
C VAL A 208 9.53 -3.04 11.14
N ASP A 209 8.52 -2.69 10.34
CA ASP A 209 8.75 -2.17 8.99
C ASP A 209 9.85 -1.11 9.07
N THR A 210 10.76 -1.14 8.09
CA THR A 210 11.77 -0.08 7.93
C THR A 210 11.09 1.28 7.78
N LEU A 211 9.93 1.28 7.13
CA LEU A 211 9.08 2.44 6.94
C LEU A 211 8.14 2.68 8.12
N ARG A 212 7.75 3.95 8.32
CA ARG A 212 6.65 4.28 9.23
C ARG A 212 5.37 3.61 8.70
N LEU A 213 4.47 3.22 9.61
CA LEU A 213 3.21 2.57 9.23
C LEU A 213 2.44 3.38 8.17
N VAL A 214 2.46 4.71 8.33
CA VAL A 214 1.88 5.66 7.40
C VAL A 214 2.48 5.55 5.99
N ASP A 215 3.80 5.39 5.87
CA ASP A 215 4.49 5.33 4.59
C ASP A 215 4.17 4.00 3.88
N THR A 216 4.05 2.89 4.63
CA THR A 216 3.65 1.58 4.09
C THR A 216 2.23 1.62 3.50
N LEU A 217 1.31 2.28 4.18
CA LEU A 217 -0.05 2.45 3.73
C LEU A 217 -0.15 3.44 2.55
N LEU A 218 0.58 4.55 2.61
CA LEU A 218 0.68 5.50 1.51
C LEU A 218 1.23 4.82 0.25
N LEU A 219 2.24 3.96 0.37
CA LEU A 219 2.71 3.12 -0.74
C LEU A 219 1.60 2.21 -1.28
N ALA A 220 0.78 1.66 -0.39
CA ALA A 220 -0.42 0.90 -0.73
C ALA A 220 -1.59 1.76 -1.26
N ASP A 221 -1.43 3.08 -1.36
CA ASP A 221 -2.32 3.95 -2.15
C ASP A 221 -1.54 4.62 -3.29
N GLY A 222 -0.32 4.13 -3.57
CA GLY A 222 0.50 4.58 -4.69
C GLY A 222 1.34 5.82 -4.42
N PHE A 223 1.58 6.19 -3.16
CA PHE A 223 2.48 7.30 -2.79
C PHE A 223 3.86 6.78 -2.41
N LEU A 224 4.90 7.25 -3.09
CA LEU A 224 6.29 6.99 -2.71
C LEU A 224 6.75 7.98 -1.64
N PRO A 225 7.48 7.54 -0.60
CA PRO A 225 8.10 8.45 0.35
C PRO A 225 9.21 9.27 -0.33
N PHE A 226 9.16 10.58 -0.15
CA PHE A 226 10.10 11.58 -0.66
C PHE A 226 10.71 12.34 0.52
N GLY A 227 11.70 11.74 1.18
CA GLY A 227 12.27 12.31 2.39
C GLY A 227 11.38 12.11 3.63
N PRO A 228 11.71 12.77 4.77
CA PRO A 228 11.07 12.46 6.05
C PRO A 228 9.62 12.93 6.19
N ARG A 229 9.22 13.91 5.36
CA ARG A 229 7.93 14.60 5.46
C ARG A 229 7.29 14.95 4.13
N ALA A 230 7.69 14.26 3.07
CA ALA A 230 7.06 14.46 1.78
C ALA A 230 6.78 13.14 1.09
N HIS A 231 5.73 13.12 0.28
CA HIS A 231 5.26 11.93 -0.41
C HIS A 231 4.84 12.30 -1.83
N VAL A 232 5.11 11.42 -2.78
CA VAL A 232 4.82 11.63 -4.20
C VAL A 232 3.86 10.55 -4.68
N SER A 233 2.64 10.94 -5.02
CA SER A 233 1.68 10.06 -5.68
C SER A 233 2.20 9.67 -7.06
N VAL A 234 2.24 8.37 -7.26
CA VAL A 234 2.64 7.66 -8.47
C VAL A 234 1.40 7.24 -9.26
N LEU A 235 0.22 7.30 -8.63
CA LEU A 235 -1.06 7.08 -9.28
C LEU A 235 -1.69 8.40 -9.70
N ASN A 236 -1.97 8.50 -11.00
CA ASN A 236 -2.81 9.53 -11.57
C ASN A 236 -4.24 9.25 -11.09
N SER A 237 -4.71 9.97 -10.07
CA SER A 237 -6.10 9.81 -9.63
C SER A 237 -6.94 10.98 -10.14
N PRO A 238 -7.68 10.80 -11.25
CA PRO A 238 -8.71 11.76 -11.65
C PRO A 238 -9.83 11.88 -10.59
N VAL A 239 -9.96 10.92 -9.67
CA VAL A 239 -10.91 10.96 -8.55
C VAL A 239 -10.57 12.09 -7.55
N LEU A 240 -9.35 12.60 -7.58
CA LEU A 240 -8.87 13.66 -6.69
C LEU A 240 -9.04 15.08 -7.22
N ALA A 241 -9.33 15.23 -8.51
CA ALA A 241 -9.82 16.48 -9.07
C ALA A 241 -11.32 16.62 -8.72
N SER A 242 -11.58 16.73 -7.42
CA SER A 242 -12.82 17.13 -6.76
C SER A 242 -13.91 17.68 -7.68
N GLY A 243 -14.95 16.91 -8.02
CA GLY A 243 -16.33 17.39 -8.32
C GLY A 243 -16.52 18.53 -9.33
N HIS A 244 -15.46 18.98 -9.96
CA HIS A 244 -15.41 19.78 -11.15
C HIS A 244 -15.06 18.75 -12.18
N GLU A 245 -16.03 18.44 -13.02
CA GLU A 245 -15.73 18.22 -14.43
C GLU A 245 -14.85 19.39 -14.90
N ILE A 246 -13.55 19.37 -14.57
CA ILE A 246 -12.57 19.96 -15.45
C ILE A 246 -12.85 19.21 -16.72
N GLY A 247 -13.51 19.89 -17.66
CA GLY A 247 -13.93 19.34 -18.92
C GLY A 247 -12.73 18.88 -19.73
N TYR A 248 -12.11 17.77 -19.31
CA TYR A 248 -11.78 16.68 -20.20
C TYR A 248 -13.10 16.23 -20.80
N ARG A 249 -13.62 17.10 -21.68
CA ARG A 249 -14.47 16.74 -22.78
C ARG A 249 -13.57 15.81 -23.60
N GLN A 250 -13.46 14.56 -23.16
CA GLN A 250 -13.42 13.46 -24.11
C GLN A 250 -14.58 13.80 -25.03
N LYS A 251 -14.27 14.43 -26.16
CA LYS A 251 -15.19 14.49 -27.29
C LYS A 251 -15.62 13.04 -27.42
N SER A 252 -16.85 12.77 -26.98
CA SER A 252 -17.46 11.45 -27.07
C SER A 252 -17.20 11.03 -28.51
N ARG A 253 -16.40 9.98 -28.62
CA ARG A 253 -15.80 9.49 -29.85
C ARG A 253 -16.90 8.76 -30.62
N THR A 254 -17.90 9.52 -31.07
CA THR A 254 -19.12 9.04 -31.71
C THR A 254 -19.17 9.32 -33.19
N ASP A 255 -18.08 9.78 -33.82
CA ASP A 255 -18.01 9.87 -35.28
C ASP A 255 -16.78 9.11 -35.83
N ASP A 256 -17.08 8.05 -36.58
CA ASP A 256 -16.19 7.08 -37.24
C ASP A 256 -15.39 7.68 -38.43
N SER A 257 -14.77 8.85 -38.27
CA SER A 257 -13.78 9.32 -39.23
C SER A 257 -12.38 8.92 -38.74
N HIS A 258 -11.78 7.91 -39.38
CA HIS A 258 -10.40 7.44 -39.21
C HIS A 258 -9.32 8.46 -39.62
N ASP A 259 -9.50 9.73 -39.26
CA ASP A 259 -8.44 10.71 -39.45
C ASP A 259 -7.45 10.54 -38.28
N HIS A 260 -6.28 9.97 -38.58
CA HIS A 260 -5.16 9.83 -37.64
C HIS A 260 -4.51 11.19 -37.30
N SER A 261 -5.30 12.27 -37.28
CA SER A 261 -4.84 13.59 -36.83
C SER A 261 -4.25 13.43 -35.44
N GLY A 262 -2.94 13.64 -35.34
CA GLY A 262 -2.11 13.25 -34.20
C GLY A 262 -2.69 13.65 -32.86
N VAL A 263 -2.58 12.76 -31.89
CA VAL A 263 -2.89 13.09 -30.49
C VAL A 263 -1.93 14.19 -30.06
N ASP A 264 -2.47 15.35 -29.66
CA ASP A 264 -1.66 16.48 -29.17
C ASP A 264 -0.77 16.03 -28.01
N PRO A 265 0.50 16.49 -27.96
CA PRO A 265 1.41 16.11 -26.89
C PRO A 265 0.89 16.60 -25.53
N GLN A 266 1.12 15.81 -24.48
CA GLN A 266 0.70 16.14 -23.12
C GLN A 266 1.92 16.34 -22.21
N LEU A 267 1.85 17.32 -21.30
CA LEU A 267 2.91 17.62 -20.35
C LEU A 267 2.39 17.37 -18.94
N TRP A 268 3.18 16.67 -18.15
CA TRP A 268 2.91 16.32 -16.78
C TRP A 268 3.89 17.06 -15.84
N ALA A 269 3.45 17.35 -14.62
CA ALA A 269 4.28 17.92 -13.57
C ALA A 269 3.84 17.39 -12.20
N LEU A 270 4.72 17.49 -11.21
CA LEU A 270 4.32 17.31 -9.83
C LEU A 270 3.70 18.62 -9.33
N GLU A 271 2.49 18.53 -8.83
CA GLU A 271 1.78 19.63 -8.17
C GLU A 271 1.58 19.27 -6.70
N GLU A 272 1.79 20.25 -5.82
CA GLU A 272 1.47 20.08 -4.41
C GLU A 272 -0.06 19.91 -4.28
N CYS A 273 -0.49 18.79 -3.73
CA CYS A 273 -1.90 18.47 -3.55
C CYS A 273 -2.30 18.60 -2.08
N ASP A 274 -3.44 19.25 -1.82
CA ASP A 274 -4.02 19.26 -0.47
C ASP A 274 -4.51 17.85 -0.18
N ILE A 275 -3.74 17.15 0.63
CA ILE A 275 -4.06 15.79 1.03
C ILE A 275 -5.41 15.68 1.75
N ARG A 276 -5.97 16.75 2.32
CA ARG A 276 -7.34 16.71 2.88
C ARG A 276 -8.38 16.36 1.81
N SER A 277 -8.15 16.76 0.56
CA SER A 277 -9.01 16.39 -0.56
C SER A 277 -8.83 14.94 -1.02
N VAL A 278 -7.64 14.37 -0.76
CA VAL A 278 -7.21 13.07 -1.30
C VAL A 278 -7.39 11.92 -0.33
N THR A 279 -7.07 12.19 0.93
CA THR A 279 -6.86 11.21 1.98
C THR A 279 -7.10 11.85 3.35
N SER A 280 -8.03 12.82 3.46
CA SER A 280 -8.51 13.31 4.78
C SER A 280 -8.89 12.15 5.68
N ARG A 281 -9.50 11.12 5.09
CA ARG A 281 -9.85 9.86 5.75
C ARG A 281 -8.63 9.11 6.30
N PHE A 282 -7.54 9.10 5.56
CA PHE A 282 -6.34 8.35 5.91
C PHE A 282 -5.47 9.09 6.93
N ILE A 283 -5.33 10.41 6.78
CA ILE A 283 -4.61 11.28 7.72
C ILE A 283 -5.20 11.20 9.11
N SER A 284 -6.54 11.26 9.22
CA SER A 284 -7.20 11.10 10.50
C SER A 284 -6.93 9.73 11.11
N CYS A 285 -6.74 8.70 10.27
CA CYS A 285 -6.54 7.35 10.76
C CYS A 285 -5.14 7.11 11.34
N VAL A 286 -4.09 7.66 10.76
CA VAL A 286 -2.70 7.37 11.20
C VAL A 286 -2.13 8.48 12.10
N GLY A 287 -2.97 9.43 12.52
CA GLY A 287 -2.54 10.56 13.36
C GLY A 287 -1.49 11.44 12.69
N MET A 288 -1.49 11.51 11.36
CA MET A 288 -0.57 12.40 10.64
C MET A 288 -0.92 13.85 10.93
N ASP A 289 0.10 14.66 11.19
CA ASP A 289 -0.06 16.11 11.18
C ASP A 289 -0.06 16.60 9.72
N GLY A 290 -1.25 16.66 9.12
CA GLY A 290 -1.42 17.10 7.73
C GLY A 290 -0.92 18.52 7.43
N GLN A 291 -0.49 19.31 8.43
CA GLN A 291 0.18 20.59 8.21
C GLN A 291 1.70 20.48 8.05
N LYS A 292 2.31 19.37 8.46
CA LYS A 292 3.77 19.16 8.42
C LYS A 292 4.25 18.31 7.25
N GLU A 293 3.33 17.59 6.63
CA GLU A 293 3.59 16.62 5.58
C GLU A 293 3.18 17.24 4.23
N THR A 294 4.04 17.08 3.22
CA THR A 294 3.82 17.65 1.87
C THR A 294 3.55 16.55 0.87
N PHE A 295 2.53 16.72 0.05
CA PHE A 295 2.10 15.69 -0.90
C PHE A 295 2.16 16.24 -2.31
N PHE A 296 2.78 15.49 -3.19
CA PHE A 296 2.87 15.82 -4.61
C PHE A 296 2.05 14.82 -5.39
N CYS A 297 1.24 15.32 -6.31
CA CYS A 297 0.44 14.51 -7.20
C CYS A 297 0.89 14.79 -8.64
N LEU A 298 0.97 13.75 -9.47
CA LEU A 298 1.25 13.94 -10.89
C LEU A 298 -0.01 14.50 -11.56
N ALA A 299 0.09 15.70 -12.13
CA ALA A 299 -1.02 16.40 -12.75
C ALA A 299 -0.65 16.87 -14.16
N PRO A 300 -1.63 16.94 -15.08
CA PRO A 300 -1.42 17.51 -16.40
C PRO A 300 -1.22 19.02 -16.30
N VAL A 301 -0.15 19.52 -16.91
CA VAL A 301 0.16 20.95 -16.95
C VAL A 301 -0.74 21.63 -17.97
N GLN A 302 -1.34 22.76 -17.59
CA GLN A 302 -2.08 23.59 -18.52
C GLN A 302 -1.14 24.10 -19.64
N MET A 303 -1.43 23.68 -20.88
CA MET A 303 -0.63 24.08 -22.04
C MET A 303 -0.87 25.55 -22.37
N ASN A 304 0.21 26.32 -22.43
CA ASN A 304 0.21 27.61 -23.12
C ASN A 304 0.76 27.43 -24.55
N THR A 305 0.52 28.40 -25.43
CA THR A 305 0.93 28.35 -26.84
C THR A 305 2.43 28.10 -26.99
N LYS A 306 3.26 28.66 -26.11
CA LYS A 306 4.72 28.50 -26.16
C LYS A 306 5.15 27.06 -25.83
N ILE A 307 4.61 26.47 -24.77
CA ILE A 307 4.91 25.09 -24.37
C ILE A 307 4.42 24.14 -25.45
N ASP A 308 3.21 24.35 -25.99
CA ASP A 308 2.66 23.54 -27.07
C ASP A 308 3.54 23.59 -28.33
N GLU A 309 3.97 24.78 -28.77
CA GLU A 309 4.91 24.94 -29.87
C GLU A 309 6.26 24.26 -29.60
N GLU A 310 6.80 24.37 -28.39
CA GLU A 310 8.04 23.71 -28.00
C GLU A 310 7.92 22.18 -28.00
N LEU A 311 6.80 21.65 -27.52
CA LEU A 311 6.52 20.21 -27.53
C LEU A 311 6.29 19.69 -28.95
N LYS A 312 5.54 20.41 -29.78
CA LYS A 312 5.36 20.09 -31.20
C LYS A 312 6.67 20.17 -31.96
N HIS A 313 7.52 21.13 -31.66
CA HIS A 313 8.86 21.22 -32.24
C HIS A 313 9.71 20.01 -31.84
N VAL A 314 9.66 19.56 -30.58
CA VAL A 314 10.43 18.38 -30.19
C VAL A 314 9.79 17.06 -30.60
N SER A 315 8.49 17.08 -30.93
CA SER A 315 7.75 15.93 -31.40
C SER A 315 8.35 15.40 -32.69
N GLY A 316 8.65 14.10 -32.72
CA GLY A 316 9.31 13.47 -33.87
C GLY A 316 10.85 13.47 -33.85
N TYR A 317 11.53 14.18 -32.93
CA TYR A 317 12.95 13.86 -32.68
C TYR A 317 13.08 12.53 -31.96
N THR A 318 14.18 11.80 -32.20
CA THR A 318 14.47 10.55 -31.48
C THR A 318 14.72 10.79 -29.99
N TYR A 319 15.31 11.93 -29.63
CA TYR A 319 15.68 12.28 -28.25
C TYR A 319 15.30 13.73 -27.94
N VAL A 320 14.90 13.97 -26.69
CA VAL A 320 14.70 15.33 -26.17
C VAL A 320 16.03 15.84 -25.62
N PRO A 321 16.58 16.96 -26.13
CA PRO A 321 17.86 17.49 -25.68
C PRO A 321 17.90 17.72 -24.16
N ALA A 322 19.07 17.51 -23.54
CA ALA A 322 19.27 17.71 -22.10
C ALA A 322 18.91 19.13 -21.65
N SER A 323 19.14 20.14 -22.51
CA SER A 323 18.82 21.54 -22.28
C SER A 323 17.32 21.86 -22.20
N LYS A 324 16.44 20.92 -22.57
CA LYS A 324 15.00 21.11 -22.46
C LYS A 324 14.50 20.79 -21.04
N PRO A 325 13.56 21.59 -20.50
CA PRO A 325 13.07 21.43 -19.14
C PRO A 325 12.10 20.25 -18.97
N PHE A 326 11.86 19.48 -20.03
CA PHE A 326 10.99 18.31 -20.02
C PHE A 326 11.67 17.10 -20.65
N VAL A 327 11.16 15.92 -20.34
CA VAL A 327 11.64 14.61 -20.81
C VAL A 327 10.46 13.87 -21.43
N ARG A 328 10.68 13.22 -22.57
CA ARG A 328 9.67 12.34 -23.20
C ARG A 328 9.56 11.03 -22.42
N LEU A 329 8.34 10.61 -22.14
CA LEU A 329 8.04 9.41 -21.35
C LEU A 329 7.58 8.25 -22.22
N SER A 330 6.83 8.55 -23.27
CA SER A 330 6.40 7.58 -24.27
C SER A 330 6.47 8.20 -25.66
N ALA A 331 6.89 7.41 -26.65
CA ALA A 331 6.81 7.74 -28.07
C ALA A 331 5.84 6.78 -28.81
N GLU A 332 5.04 6.01 -28.06
CA GLU A 332 4.15 5.00 -28.64
C GLU A 332 2.90 5.63 -29.28
N ASN A 333 2.19 4.84 -30.09
CA ASN A 333 1.06 5.22 -30.96
C ASN A 333 -0.12 5.95 -30.27
N SER A 334 -0.13 6.07 -28.95
CA SER A 334 -1.19 6.72 -28.15
C SER A 334 -1.02 8.23 -27.98
N GLY A 335 0.07 8.82 -28.48
CA GLY A 335 0.43 10.22 -28.26
C GLY A 335 1.74 10.34 -27.48
N GLU A 336 2.45 11.46 -27.64
CA GLU A 336 3.68 11.72 -26.92
C GLU A 336 3.39 12.38 -25.57
N ASP A 337 3.76 11.69 -24.49
CA ASP A 337 3.69 12.24 -23.14
C ASP A 337 5.07 12.77 -22.71
N TYR A 338 5.05 13.92 -22.06
CA TYR A 338 6.21 14.63 -21.54
C TYR A 338 6.05 14.93 -20.06
N ILE A 339 7.15 15.10 -19.34
CA ILE A 339 7.13 15.56 -17.94
C ILE A 339 8.25 16.54 -17.68
N LYS A 340 8.03 17.47 -16.75
CA LYS A 340 9.12 18.33 -16.28
C LYS A 340 10.29 17.51 -15.75
N ARG A 341 11.49 17.79 -16.25
CA ARG A 341 12.74 17.11 -15.90
C ARG A 341 13.02 17.16 -14.41
N LEU A 342 12.83 18.32 -13.79
CA LEU A 342 13.03 18.55 -12.36
C LEU A 342 12.17 17.58 -11.53
N ASP A 343 10.87 17.56 -11.77
CA ASP A 343 9.91 16.70 -11.08
C ASP A 343 10.25 15.23 -11.24
N LEU A 344 10.77 14.91 -12.41
CA LEU A 344 11.16 13.58 -12.75
C LEU A 344 12.36 13.04 -11.99
N GLN A 345 13.32 13.91 -11.78
CA GLN A 345 14.47 13.64 -10.94
C GLN A 345 14.05 13.56 -9.46
N LYS A 346 13.07 14.36 -9.00
CA LYS A 346 12.48 14.22 -7.64
C LYS A 346 11.90 12.82 -7.43
N ILE A 347 11.13 12.30 -8.38
CA ILE A 347 10.57 10.94 -8.33
C ILE A 347 11.68 9.88 -8.31
N ALA A 348 12.72 10.04 -9.14
CA ALA A 348 13.87 9.12 -9.14
C ALA A 348 14.58 9.12 -7.80
N LEU A 349 14.81 10.29 -7.22
CA LEU A 349 15.43 10.44 -5.91
C LEU A 349 14.57 9.81 -4.80
N ALA A 350 13.24 9.93 -4.87
CA ALA A 350 12.31 9.26 -3.95
C ALA A 350 12.56 7.74 -3.93
N LEU A 351 12.62 7.11 -5.11
CA LEU A 351 12.90 5.68 -5.24
C LEU A 351 14.29 5.29 -4.71
N LEU A 352 15.30 6.13 -4.92
CA LEU A 352 16.67 5.91 -4.46
C LEU A 352 16.86 6.11 -2.95
N ASN A 353 16.00 6.89 -2.30
CA ASN A 353 16.04 7.13 -0.86
C ASN A 353 15.07 6.27 -0.07
N MET A 354 14.07 5.68 -0.74
CA MET A 354 13.11 4.77 -0.13
C MET A 354 13.83 3.66 0.65
N GLU A 355 13.43 3.48 1.91
CA GLU A 355 13.87 2.33 2.70
C GLU A 355 13.15 1.10 2.18
N TRP A 356 13.88 0.02 1.93
CA TRP A 356 13.31 -1.20 1.37
C TRP A 356 13.09 -2.26 2.44
N HIS A 357 12.04 -3.06 2.27
CA HIS A 357 11.78 -4.26 3.06
C HIS A 357 12.11 -5.51 2.21
N PRO A 358 12.70 -6.58 2.78
CA PRO A 358 13.05 -7.80 2.04
C PRO A 358 11.86 -8.46 1.30
N CYS A 359 10.64 -8.27 1.79
CA CYS A 359 9.42 -8.80 1.16
C CYS A 359 8.81 -7.88 0.07
N GLY A 360 9.46 -6.75 -0.25
CA GLY A 360 8.90 -5.71 -1.11
C GLY A 360 7.65 -5.04 -0.53
N TYR A 361 7.06 -4.10 -1.25
CA TYR A 361 5.86 -3.37 -0.81
C TYR A 361 4.62 -3.74 -1.62
N LEU A 362 3.44 -3.63 -1.03
CA LEU A 362 2.20 -3.61 -1.81
C LEU A 362 2.16 -2.29 -2.55
N THR A 363 2.18 -2.37 -3.88
CA THR A 363 2.06 -1.21 -4.75
C THR A 363 0.92 -1.47 -5.73
N PRO A 364 0.14 -0.44 -6.08
CA PRO A 364 -0.89 -0.58 -7.09
C PRO A 364 -0.13 -0.77 -8.38
N ILE A 365 -0.07 -2.00 -8.92
CA ILE A 365 0.50 -2.13 -10.25
C ILE A 365 -0.47 -1.39 -11.14
N MET A 366 0.13 -0.43 -11.84
CA MET A 366 -0.49 0.42 -12.84
C MET A 366 -0.84 -0.40 -14.08
N ARG A 367 -1.66 -1.45 -13.92
CA ARG A 367 -2.19 -2.25 -15.02
C ARG A 367 -3.45 -1.62 -15.60
N HIS A 368 -4.18 -0.86 -14.78
CA HIS A 368 -5.52 -0.38 -15.13
C HIS A 368 -5.71 1.15 -15.04
N SER A 369 -4.69 1.93 -14.69
CA SER A 369 -4.88 3.39 -14.70
C SER A 369 -4.75 3.96 -16.11
N GLU A 370 -5.66 4.88 -16.43
CA GLU A 370 -5.63 5.66 -17.67
C GLU A 370 -4.32 6.46 -17.73
N ARG A 371 -3.51 6.18 -18.77
CA ARG A 371 -2.25 6.84 -19.23
C ARG A 371 -1.18 7.13 -18.16
N GLY A 372 -1.48 7.84 -17.08
CA GLY A 372 -0.53 8.39 -16.12
C GLY A 372 0.14 7.39 -15.16
N GLY A 373 -0.47 6.25 -14.81
CA GLY A 373 0.25 5.22 -14.04
C GLY A 373 1.20 4.43 -14.93
N ASP A 374 0.76 4.03 -16.12
CA ASP A 374 1.64 3.34 -17.07
C ASP A 374 2.88 4.20 -17.42
N LEU A 375 2.69 5.51 -17.47
CA LEU A 375 3.73 6.51 -17.67
C LEU A 375 4.88 6.41 -16.65
N LEU A 376 4.58 6.38 -15.34
CA LEU A 376 5.62 6.35 -14.31
C LEU A 376 6.25 4.97 -14.17
N LYS A 377 5.46 3.92 -14.35
CA LYS A 377 5.94 2.54 -14.47
C LYS A 377 6.97 2.43 -15.58
N ARG A 378 6.66 2.93 -16.79
CA ARG A 378 7.56 2.87 -17.94
C ARG A 378 8.91 3.48 -17.63
N VAL A 379 8.97 4.56 -16.86
CA VAL A 379 10.27 5.20 -16.63
C VAL A 379 10.98 4.74 -15.39
N LEU A 380 10.30 4.57 -14.26
CA LEU A 380 10.95 4.03 -13.07
C LEU A 380 11.36 2.57 -13.22
N LEU A 381 10.62 1.77 -14.00
CA LEU A 381 10.96 0.37 -14.27
C LEU A 381 11.84 0.19 -15.50
N ARG A 382 12.15 1.25 -16.27
CA ARG A 382 13.00 1.09 -17.48
C ARG A 382 14.38 0.55 -17.16
N ALA A 383 14.95 0.98 -16.03
CA ALA A 383 16.25 0.52 -15.57
C ALA A 383 16.22 -0.94 -15.08
N SER A 384 15.07 -1.48 -14.70
CA SER A 384 14.93 -2.85 -14.20
C SER A 384 15.30 -3.88 -15.26
N GLY A 385 14.92 -3.62 -16.52
CA GLY A 385 15.28 -4.44 -17.68
C GLY A 385 16.80 -4.58 -17.91
N MET A 386 17.60 -3.69 -17.32
CA MET A 386 19.06 -3.70 -17.41
C MET A 386 19.75 -4.34 -16.22
N ALA A 387 19.04 -4.60 -15.12
CA ALA A 387 19.63 -5.19 -13.91
C ALA A 387 20.29 -6.54 -14.20
N ILE A 388 19.54 -7.51 -14.75
CA ILE A 388 20.07 -8.86 -15.05
C ILE A 388 21.20 -8.83 -16.08
N PRO A 389 21.08 -8.14 -17.25
CA PRO A 389 22.19 -8.04 -18.18
C PRO A 389 23.45 -7.37 -17.61
N MET A 390 23.29 -6.36 -16.75
CA MET A 390 24.41 -5.69 -16.08
C MET A 390 25.07 -6.62 -15.07
N LEU A 391 24.29 -7.37 -14.29
CA LEU A 391 24.78 -8.38 -13.35
C LEU A 391 25.62 -9.47 -14.02
N HIS A 392 25.15 -10.02 -15.14
CA HIS A 392 25.89 -11.02 -15.92
C HIS A 392 27.25 -10.52 -16.39
N ARG A 393 27.35 -9.24 -16.79
CA ARG A 393 28.64 -8.70 -17.25
C ARG A 393 29.54 -8.29 -16.10
N LEU A 394 28.96 -7.77 -15.03
CA LEU A 394 29.72 -7.41 -13.84
C LEU A 394 30.31 -8.64 -13.18
N SER A 395 29.60 -9.77 -13.13
CA SER A 395 30.15 -11.01 -12.56
C SER A 395 31.46 -11.44 -13.19
N ASP A 396 31.65 -11.19 -14.48
CA ASP A 396 32.85 -11.59 -15.22
C ASP A 396 34.03 -10.61 -15.01
N GLY A 397 33.77 -9.42 -14.48
CA GLY A 397 34.76 -8.34 -14.36
C GLY A 397 34.83 -7.68 -12.97
N MET A 398 34.31 -8.35 -11.94
CA MET A 398 34.22 -7.80 -10.58
C MET A 398 35.58 -7.36 -10.02
N ASP A 399 36.65 -8.10 -10.31
CA ASP A 399 38.01 -7.80 -9.84
C ASP A 399 38.53 -6.44 -10.32
N HIS A 400 37.94 -5.89 -11.38
CA HIS A 400 38.31 -4.59 -11.94
C HIS A 400 37.57 -3.41 -11.30
N LEU A 401 36.61 -3.64 -10.40
CA LEU A 401 35.89 -2.54 -9.72
C LEU A 401 36.75 -1.76 -8.72
N GLY A 402 37.91 -2.31 -8.34
CA GLY A 402 38.81 -1.69 -7.36
C GLY A 402 38.23 -1.69 -5.94
N LEU A 403 37.36 -2.66 -5.64
CA LEU A 403 36.78 -2.89 -4.33
C LEU A 403 37.67 -3.81 -3.48
N HIS A 404 37.47 -3.77 -2.17
CA HIS A 404 38.12 -4.69 -1.24
C HIS A 404 37.54 -6.11 -1.40
N GLU A 405 38.37 -7.14 -1.21
CA GLU A 405 38.06 -8.55 -1.46
C GLU A 405 36.83 -9.04 -0.68
N ASP A 406 36.69 -8.64 0.60
CA ASP A 406 35.54 -9.00 1.45
C ASP A 406 34.18 -8.49 0.91
N LYS A 407 34.18 -7.31 0.29
CA LYS A 407 33.02 -6.70 -0.34
C LYS A 407 32.71 -7.38 -1.67
N LEU A 408 33.74 -7.69 -2.46
CA LEU A 408 33.60 -8.41 -3.72
C LEU A 408 32.97 -9.79 -3.52
N ASP A 409 33.41 -10.54 -2.50
CA ASP A 409 32.85 -11.87 -2.21
C ASP A 409 31.37 -11.83 -1.86
N LYS A 410 30.96 -10.84 -1.03
CA LYS A 410 29.55 -10.65 -0.66
C LYS A 410 28.69 -10.35 -1.88
N VAL A 411 29.11 -9.38 -2.70
CA VAL A 411 28.37 -9.02 -3.93
C VAL A 411 28.35 -10.19 -4.90
N SER A 412 29.47 -10.87 -5.13
CA SER A 412 29.54 -12.04 -6.02
C SER A 412 28.57 -13.15 -5.60
N LYS A 413 28.48 -13.42 -4.30
CA LYS A 413 27.50 -14.36 -3.73
C LYS A 413 26.05 -13.91 -3.95
N SER A 414 25.75 -12.63 -3.72
CA SER A 414 24.41 -12.07 -3.94
C SER A 414 24.04 -12.11 -5.43
N ILE A 415 24.97 -11.77 -6.33
CA ILE A 415 24.78 -11.81 -7.79
C ILE A 415 24.50 -13.23 -8.27
N SER A 416 25.34 -14.21 -7.90
CA SER A 416 25.13 -15.61 -8.31
C SER A 416 23.77 -16.14 -7.86
N THR A 417 23.33 -15.79 -6.65
CA THR A 417 22.00 -16.15 -6.14
C THR A 417 20.87 -15.53 -6.97
N ILE A 418 20.99 -14.25 -7.36
CA ILE A 418 19.99 -13.55 -8.20
C ILE A 418 19.89 -14.16 -9.59
N LEU A 419 21.03 -14.52 -10.20
CA LEU A 419 21.04 -15.12 -11.52
C LEU A 419 20.28 -16.46 -11.56
N HIS A 420 20.22 -17.17 -10.43
CA HIS A 420 19.40 -18.37 -10.25
C HIS A 420 17.94 -18.08 -9.86
N VAL A 421 17.67 -17.07 -9.03
CA VAL A 421 16.33 -16.77 -8.47
C VAL A 421 15.88 -15.35 -8.79
N LYS A 422 15.61 -15.10 -10.08
CA LYS A 422 15.39 -13.74 -10.64
C LYS A 422 14.20 -12.97 -10.05
N THR A 423 13.18 -13.65 -9.54
CA THR A 423 11.92 -13.03 -9.09
C THR A 423 11.83 -12.81 -7.58
N ASN A 424 12.83 -13.22 -6.80
CA ASN A 424 12.76 -13.15 -5.35
C ASN A 424 13.23 -11.78 -4.82
N SER A 425 12.29 -10.97 -4.33
CA SER A 425 12.55 -9.63 -3.77
C SER A 425 13.61 -9.62 -2.67
N ARG A 426 13.70 -10.69 -1.87
CA ARG A 426 14.64 -10.77 -0.75
C ARG A 426 16.09 -10.77 -1.22
N VAL A 427 16.38 -11.50 -2.29
CA VAL A 427 17.74 -11.59 -2.84
C VAL A 427 18.15 -10.25 -3.47
N TRP A 428 17.21 -9.58 -4.14
CA TRP A 428 17.43 -8.21 -4.64
C TRP A 428 17.68 -7.20 -3.51
N TYR A 429 16.97 -7.34 -2.38
CA TYR A 429 17.14 -6.49 -1.20
C TYR A 429 18.50 -6.70 -0.54
N GLU A 430 18.94 -7.96 -0.41
CA GLU A 430 20.28 -8.30 0.10
C GLU A 430 21.36 -7.64 -0.79
N LEU A 431 21.21 -7.69 -2.12
CA LEU A 431 22.11 -6.98 -3.03
C LEU A 431 22.03 -5.45 -2.89
N ASP A 432 20.85 -4.82 -2.75
CA ASP A 432 20.75 -3.35 -2.51
C ASP A 432 21.50 -2.96 -1.22
N THR A 433 21.37 -3.78 -0.17
CA THR A 433 22.03 -3.56 1.12
C THR A 433 23.55 -3.67 0.99
N ASP A 434 24.04 -4.70 0.29
CA ASP A 434 25.47 -4.87 0.02
C ASP A 434 26.02 -3.69 -0.79
N LEU A 435 25.34 -3.29 -1.87
CA LEU A 435 25.77 -2.19 -2.75
C LEU A 435 25.74 -0.84 -2.04
N LYS A 436 24.76 -0.58 -1.16
CA LYS A 436 24.67 0.65 -0.36
C LYS A 436 25.93 0.86 0.49
N GLY A 437 26.57 -0.21 0.98
CA GLY A 437 27.84 -0.15 1.72
C GLY A 437 29.09 0.09 0.86
N MET A 438 28.93 0.22 -0.46
CA MET A 438 30.01 0.38 -1.44
C MET A 438 29.90 1.67 -2.24
N GLU A 439 28.93 2.50 -1.91
CA GLU A 439 28.72 3.80 -2.54
C GLU A 439 29.83 4.80 -2.22
N HIS A 440 29.86 5.89 -2.98
CA HIS A 440 30.77 7.00 -2.74
C HIS A 440 30.45 7.68 -1.40
N ASP A 441 31.50 8.15 -0.70
CA ASP A 441 31.38 8.77 0.63
C ASP A 441 30.49 10.04 0.62
N ASP A 442 30.51 10.80 -0.48
CA ASP A 442 29.55 11.87 -0.72
C ASP A 442 28.25 11.30 -1.31
N PRO A 443 27.12 11.34 -0.57
CA PRO A 443 25.83 10.80 -1.03
C PRO A 443 25.26 11.53 -2.25
N LYS A 444 25.71 12.75 -2.55
CA LYS A 444 25.28 13.49 -3.76
C LYS A 444 25.75 12.79 -5.02
N VAL A 445 26.98 12.27 -5.03
CA VAL A 445 27.55 11.54 -6.18
C VAL A 445 26.68 10.31 -6.48
N SER A 446 26.40 9.48 -5.48
CA SER A 446 25.55 8.29 -5.63
C SER A 446 24.13 8.65 -6.08
N SER A 447 23.56 9.73 -5.53
CA SER A 447 22.24 10.24 -5.94
C SER A 447 22.22 10.69 -7.40
N MET A 448 23.22 11.45 -7.84
CA MET A 448 23.33 11.90 -9.23
C MET A 448 23.45 10.72 -10.21
N ILE A 449 24.31 9.74 -9.90
CA ILE A 449 24.45 8.52 -10.69
C ILE A 449 23.13 7.78 -10.78
N GLY A 450 22.45 7.58 -9.64
CA GLY A 450 21.18 6.86 -9.61
C GLY A 450 20.07 7.59 -10.36
N ILE A 451 19.96 8.91 -10.20
CA ILE A 451 18.97 9.75 -10.90
C ILE A 451 19.17 9.62 -12.41
N LEU A 452 20.41 9.79 -12.89
CA LEU A 452 20.71 9.67 -14.32
C LEU A 452 20.48 8.25 -14.83
N MET A 453 20.84 7.22 -14.06
CA MET A 453 20.58 5.83 -14.44
C MET A 453 19.08 5.55 -14.61
N LEU A 454 18.24 6.11 -13.72
CA LEU A 454 16.79 5.95 -13.78
C LEU A 454 16.15 6.80 -14.89
N ARG A 455 16.65 8.01 -15.17
CA ARG A 455 15.92 8.98 -16.02
C ARG A 455 16.56 9.32 -17.37
N ASN A 456 17.86 9.12 -17.54
CA ASN A 456 18.59 9.50 -18.75
C ASN A 456 19.00 8.24 -19.54
N GLU A 457 18.43 8.08 -20.73
CA GLU A 457 18.66 6.91 -21.58
C GLU A 457 20.09 6.85 -22.15
N GLU A 458 20.66 7.99 -22.52
CA GLU A 458 22.02 8.08 -23.05
C GLU A 458 23.06 7.70 -22.00
N PHE A 459 22.92 8.24 -20.78
CA PHE A 459 23.78 7.88 -19.64
C PHE A 459 23.67 6.39 -19.33
N ARG A 460 22.45 5.84 -19.33
CA ARG A 460 22.21 4.42 -19.10
C ARG A 460 22.89 3.54 -20.15
N GLY A 461 22.79 3.92 -21.43
CA GLY A 461 23.47 3.24 -22.54
C GLY A 461 24.99 3.30 -22.38
N LEU A 462 25.53 4.48 -22.08
CA LEU A 462 26.96 4.69 -21.85
C LEU A 462 27.48 3.80 -20.71
N VAL A 463 26.81 3.79 -19.56
CA VAL A 463 27.19 2.96 -18.40
C VAL A 463 27.13 1.48 -18.76
N TYR A 464 26.12 1.06 -19.50
CA TYR A 464 25.98 -0.35 -19.89
C TYR A 464 27.06 -0.81 -20.86
N ASP A 465 27.44 0.03 -21.81
CA ASP A 465 28.56 -0.24 -22.72
C ASP A 465 29.90 -0.19 -21.98
N SER A 466 30.07 0.69 -21.00
CA SER A 466 31.31 0.77 -20.22
C SER A 466 31.54 -0.46 -19.33
N VAL A 467 30.49 -1.17 -18.92
CA VAL A 467 30.59 -2.47 -18.24
C VAL A 467 31.23 -3.52 -19.16
N ARG A 468 31.01 -3.48 -20.49
CA ARG A 468 31.68 -4.41 -21.44
C ARG A 468 33.19 -4.25 -21.45
N TYR A 469 33.67 -3.04 -21.14
CA TYR A 469 35.08 -2.67 -21.17
C TYR A 469 35.62 -2.37 -19.76
N ILE A 470 35.09 -3.04 -18.73
CA ILE A 470 35.38 -2.75 -17.33
C ILE A 470 36.88 -2.73 -16.96
N ALA A 471 37.68 -3.61 -17.57
CA ALA A 471 39.14 -3.63 -17.37
C ALA A 471 39.83 -2.34 -17.82
N THR A 472 39.30 -1.68 -18.86
CA THR A 472 39.80 -0.42 -19.40
C THR A 472 39.14 0.77 -18.72
N SER A 473 37.82 0.73 -18.54
CA SER A 473 37.03 1.84 -18.00
C SER A 473 37.27 2.06 -16.51
N SER A 474 37.62 1.02 -15.73
CA SER A 474 37.94 1.15 -14.29
C SER A 474 39.08 2.13 -13.97
N LYS A 475 39.99 2.37 -14.92
CA LYS A 475 41.10 3.32 -14.79
C LYS A 475 40.70 4.78 -15.06
N THR A 476 39.51 4.99 -15.63
CA THR A 476 39.02 6.32 -15.94
C THR A 476 38.43 6.98 -14.69
N GLU A 477 38.76 8.25 -14.51
CA GLU A 477 38.13 9.11 -13.52
C GLU A 477 37.11 9.99 -14.23
N ILE A 478 35.93 10.11 -13.62
CA ILE A 478 34.83 10.93 -14.10
C ILE A 478 34.71 12.14 -13.19
N GLU A 479 34.56 13.32 -13.80
CA GLU A 479 34.49 14.58 -13.06
C GLU A 479 33.03 14.92 -12.74
N PHE A 480 32.77 15.18 -11.46
CA PHE A 480 31.48 15.61 -10.95
C PHE A 480 31.62 17.06 -10.52
N ASP A 481 30.86 17.95 -11.15
CA ASP A 481 30.71 19.32 -10.72
C ASP A 481 29.45 19.40 -9.85
N LEU A 482 29.66 19.38 -8.54
CA LEU A 482 28.58 19.46 -7.55
C LEU A 482 27.96 20.86 -7.44
N ARG A 483 28.59 21.91 -8.00
CA ARG A 483 28.01 23.27 -8.04
C ARG A 483 26.96 23.43 -9.10
N HIS A 484 27.15 22.77 -10.23
CA HIS A 484 26.24 22.86 -11.37
C HIS A 484 25.40 21.59 -11.52
N GLY A 485 25.68 20.55 -10.73
CA GLY A 485 24.98 19.27 -10.80
C GLY A 485 25.31 18.55 -12.11
N THR A 486 26.54 18.68 -12.61
CA THR A 486 26.94 18.08 -13.87
C THR A 486 27.94 16.94 -13.70
N ILE A 487 27.87 15.95 -14.58
CA ILE A 487 28.81 14.84 -14.67
C ILE A 487 29.46 14.90 -16.05
N ALA A 488 30.77 15.06 -16.09
CA ALA A 488 31.57 15.06 -17.31
C ALA A 488 32.22 13.69 -17.49
N VAL A 489 31.72 12.92 -18.46
CA VAL A 489 32.19 11.57 -18.78
C VAL A 489 33.07 11.60 -20.03
N PRO A 490 34.34 11.16 -19.96
CA PRO A 490 35.18 11.08 -21.14
C PRO A 490 34.71 9.94 -22.05
N GLY A 491 34.34 10.28 -23.29
CA GLY A 491 33.96 9.32 -24.32
C GLY A 491 35.17 8.63 -24.94
N ALA A 492 34.92 7.50 -25.62
CA ALA A 492 35.97 6.67 -26.22
C ALA A 492 36.85 7.39 -27.27
N PHE A 493 36.33 8.47 -27.88
CA PHE A 493 37.03 9.28 -28.88
C PHE A 493 37.57 10.61 -28.33
N GLY A 494 37.67 10.74 -27.00
CA GLY A 494 38.16 11.97 -26.35
C GLY A 494 37.12 13.09 -26.25
N ALA A 495 35.93 12.94 -26.83
CA ALA A 495 34.82 13.85 -26.62
C ALA A 495 34.28 13.69 -25.19
N ILE A 496 34.11 14.80 -24.46
CA ILE A 496 33.50 14.80 -23.12
C ILE A 496 31.99 14.91 -23.29
N GLN A 497 31.24 13.96 -22.73
CA GLN A 497 29.79 14.03 -22.64
C GLN A 497 29.40 14.54 -21.26
N THR A 498 28.55 15.56 -21.22
CA THR A 498 28.08 16.17 -19.97
C THR A 498 26.64 15.78 -19.71
N PHE A 499 26.36 15.30 -18.51
CA PHE A 499 25.03 14.96 -18.04
C PHE A 499 24.64 15.87 -16.88
N GLU A 500 23.40 16.35 -16.86
CA GLU A 500 22.94 17.35 -15.90
C GLU A 500 21.89 16.76 -14.95
N VAL A 501 22.00 17.15 -13.67
CA VAL A 501 21.07 16.85 -12.58
C VAL A 501 20.73 18.17 -11.89
N ASP A 502 19.44 18.45 -11.75
CA ASP A 502 18.94 19.67 -11.12
C ASP A 502 19.32 19.67 -9.62
N LEU A 503 20.11 20.66 -9.22
CA LEU A 503 20.61 20.79 -7.85
C LEU A 503 19.52 20.93 -6.80
N GLU A 504 18.39 21.55 -7.18
CA GLU A 504 17.21 21.66 -6.31
C GLU A 504 16.76 20.28 -5.82
N VAL A 505 16.83 19.25 -6.67
CA VAL A 505 16.52 17.87 -6.31
C VAL A 505 17.48 17.33 -5.26
N LEU A 506 18.78 17.61 -5.41
CA LEU A 506 19.80 17.16 -4.46
C LEU A 506 19.68 17.89 -3.11
N MET A 507 19.23 19.15 -3.09
CA MET A 507 19.03 19.90 -1.85
C MET A 507 17.82 19.39 -1.04
N LEU A 508 16.80 18.84 -1.70
CA LEU A 508 15.64 18.23 -1.04
C LEU A 508 15.99 16.97 -0.23
N ALA A 509 17.16 16.36 -0.45
CA ALA A 509 17.65 15.21 0.34
C ALA A 509 18.03 15.56 1.81
N GLY A 510 17.79 16.79 2.27
CA GLY A 510 17.74 17.09 3.71
C GLY A 510 19.08 17.30 4.41
N LYS A 511 20.15 17.63 3.67
CA LYS A 511 21.40 18.12 4.27
C LYS A 511 21.67 19.50 3.73
N THR A 512 21.49 20.53 4.57
CA THR A 512 21.92 21.91 4.29
C THR A 512 23.38 21.87 3.85
N VAL A 513 23.60 22.01 2.55
CA VAL A 513 24.93 22.00 1.96
C VAL A 513 25.57 23.33 2.33
N GLN A 514 26.54 23.31 3.24
CA GLN A 514 27.48 24.41 3.32
C GLN A 514 28.38 24.35 2.08
N PRO A 515 28.43 25.42 1.25
CA PRO A 515 29.08 25.42 -0.07
C PRO A 515 30.63 25.45 -0.01
N ASP A 516 31.27 24.97 1.07
CA ASP A 516 32.63 25.41 1.44
C ASP A 516 33.76 24.41 1.12
N ARG A 517 33.52 23.38 0.28
CA ARG A 517 34.57 22.40 -0.09
C ARG A 517 34.56 22.09 -1.58
N THR A 518 35.75 22.22 -2.18
CA THR A 518 36.13 21.94 -3.58
C THR A 518 35.13 21.08 -4.35
N ASP A 519 34.50 21.71 -5.33
CA ASP A 519 33.21 21.26 -5.87
C ASP A 519 33.35 20.37 -7.10
N ASN A 520 34.57 20.21 -7.61
CA ASN A 520 34.88 19.23 -8.65
C ASN A 520 35.48 17.99 -8.00
N LEU A 521 34.72 16.89 -8.01
CA LEU A 521 35.15 15.59 -7.51
C LEU A 521 35.53 14.68 -8.67
N LYS A 522 36.67 14.01 -8.56
CA LYS A 522 37.05 12.93 -9.46
C LYS A 522 36.66 11.60 -8.85
N VAL A 523 35.77 10.89 -9.52
CA VAL A 523 35.19 9.64 -9.04
C VAL A 523 35.64 8.51 -9.96
N LYS A 524 36.14 7.42 -9.38
CA LYS A 524 36.53 6.23 -10.14
C LYS A 524 35.32 5.62 -10.83
N HIS A 525 35.48 5.21 -12.08
CA HIS A 525 34.42 4.58 -12.87
C HIS A 525 33.78 3.36 -12.18
N GLY A 526 34.55 2.57 -11.42
CA GLY A 526 34.02 1.44 -10.65
C GLY A 526 32.88 1.83 -9.68
N LEU A 527 32.99 2.98 -9.01
CA LEU A 527 31.94 3.49 -8.12
C LEU A 527 30.67 3.92 -8.87
N ILE A 528 30.83 4.37 -10.12
CA ILE A 528 29.70 4.72 -10.99
C ILE A 528 28.95 3.47 -11.41
N LEU A 529 29.66 2.38 -11.72
CA LEU A 529 29.03 1.10 -12.02
C LEU A 529 28.25 0.56 -10.81
N ILE A 530 28.76 0.73 -9.60
CA ILE A 530 28.08 0.33 -8.36
C ILE A 530 26.81 1.15 -8.12
N GLY A 531 26.90 2.48 -8.19
CA GLY A 531 25.74 3.36 -8.02
C GLY A 531 24.66 3.10 -9.09
N ALA A 532 25.08 2.89 -10.34
CA ALA A 532 24.18 2.56 -11.44
C ALA A 532 23.54 1.17 -11.27
N LEU A 533 24.31 0.17 -10.84
CA LEU A 533 23.75 -1.15 -10.53
C LEU A 533 22.73 -1.06 -9.41
N ARG A 534 23.01 -0.34 -8.33
CA ARG A 534 22.08 -0.15 -7.21
C ARG A 534 20.78 0.50 -7.68
N ALA A 535 20.86 1.51 -8.55
CA ALA A 535 19.67 2.13 -9.15
C ALA A 535 18.83 1.13 -9.97
N CYS A 536 19.49 0.25 -10.75
CA CYS A 536 18.81 -0.84 -11.46
C CYS A 536 18.18 -1.85 -10.50
N VAL A 537 18.87 -2.21 -9.41
CA VAL A 537 18.36 -3.10 -8.36
C VAL A 537 17.12 -2.50 -7.69
N ARG A 538 17.11 -1.20 -7.38
CA ARG A 538 15.93 -0.52 -6.81
C ARG A 538 14.75 -0.44 -7.76
N SER A 539 15.03 -0.16 -9.03
CA SER A 539 14.04 -0.27 -10.11
C SER A 539 13.47 -1.69 -10.21
N GLN A 540 14.33 -2.70 -10.07
CA GLN A 540 13.93 -4.11 -10.09
C GLN A 540 13.15 -4.52 -8.83
N LEU A 541 13.52 -4.04 -7.64
CA LEU A 541 12.76 -4.23 -6.40
C LEU A 541 11.34 -3.70 -6.54
N LEU A 542 11.18 -2.52 -7.14
CA LEU A 542 9.87 -1.97 -7.46
C LEU A 542 9.09 -2.85 -8.45
N SER A 543 9.76 -3.39 -9.47
CA SER A 543 9.13 -4.30 -10.43
C SER A 543 8.71 -5.65 -9.83
N CYS A 544 9.39 -6.08 -8.77
CA CYS A 544 9.09 -7.30 -8.02
C CYS A 544 8.00 -7.08 -6.95
N CYS A 545 7.55 -5.84 -6.74
CA CYS A 545 6.48 -5.57 -5.80
C CYS A 545 5.17 -6.23 -6.28
N PRO A 546 4.46 -6.93 -5.39
CA PRO A 546 3.13 -7.50 -5.68
C PRO A 546 2.14 -6.43 -6.12
N ASP A 547 1.17 -6.87 -6.92
CA ASP A 547 0.02 -6.08 -7.26
C ASP A 547 -0.99 -6.00 -6.12
N GLN A 548 -1.48 -4.80 -5.87
CA GLN A 548 -2.70 -4.57 -5.12
C GLN A 548 -3.84 -4.02 -5.98
N SER A 549 -3.76 -4.02 -7.32
CA SER A 549 -4.85 -3.58 -8.21
C SER A 549 -6.18 -4.28 -7.91
N TRP A 550 -6.10 -5.53 -7.44
CA TRP A 550 -7.25 -6.29 -6.95
C TRP A 550 -7.92 -5.67 -5.71
N MET A 551 -7.20 -4.87 -4.91
CA MET A 551 -7.76 -4.19 -3.74
C MET A 551 -8.75 -3.11 -4.20
N PRO A 552 -8.38 -2.05 -4.94
CA PRO A 552 -9.35 -1.10 -5.49
C PRO A 552 -10.51 -1.77 -6.23
N GLU A 553 -10.28 -2.76 -7.10
CA GLU A 553 -11.37 -3.45 -7.79
C GLU A 553 -12.35 -4.15 -6.84
N LEU A 554 -11.84 -4.76 -5.77
CA LEU A 554 -12.66 -5.42 -4.75
C LEU A 554 -13.37 -4.41 -3.83
N LEU A 555 -12.85 -3.19 -3.72
CA LEU A 555 -13.12 -2.27 -2.62
C LEU A 555 -13.82 -0.97 -3.06
N ASP A 556 -13.51 -0.45 -4.24
CA ASP A 556 -14.03 0.80 -4.81
C ASP A 556 -15.43 0.63 -5.44
N ASP A 557 -15.82 -0.60 -5.82
CA ASP A 557 -17.18 -0.92 -6.27
C ASP A 557 -18.23 -0.72 -5.16
N TYR A 558 -17.80 -0.56 -3.91
CA TYR A 558 -18.66 -0.48 -2.73
C TYR A 558 -18.77 0.95 -2.18
N ARG A 559 -19.89 1.60 -2.51
CA ARG A 559 -20.23 2.99 -2.12
C ARG A 559 -20.11 3.29 -0.63
N GLU A 560 -20.25 2.28 0.23
CA GLU A 560 -20.32 2.48 1.68
C GLU A 560 -18.97 2.40 2.41
N ASN A 561 -17.86 2.07 1.73
CA ASN A 561 -16.53 1.95 2.36
C ASN A 561 -16.47 1.08 3.64
N VAL A 562 -17.44 0.20 3.80
CA VAL A 562 -17.62 -0.68 4.96
C VAL A 562 -17.84 -2.09 4.42
N VAL A 563 -17.10 -3.04 4.97
CA VAL A 563 -17.21 -4.47 4.69
C VAL A 563 -17.96 -5.13 5.84
N TYR A 564 -18.95 -5.96 5.52
CA TYR A 564 -19.74 -6.65 6.54
C TYR A 564 -19.15 -8.04 6.78
N VAL A 565 -18.51 -8.23 7.92
CA VAL A 565 -17.88 -9.50 8.31
C VAL A 565 -18.90 -10.34 9.07
N MET A 566 -19.18 -11.56 8.58
CA MET A 566 -20.20 -12.47 9.15
C MET A 566 -19.75 -13.24 10.39
#